data_AF-A0A8X6JE53-F1
#
_entry.id   AF-A0A8X6JE53-F1
#
_cell.length_a   1.000
_cell.length_b   1.000
_cell.length_c   1.000
_cell.angle_alpha   90.00
_cell.angle_beta   90.00
_cell.angle_gamma   90.00
#
_symmetry.space_group_name_H-M   'P 1'
#
loop_
_entity.id
_entity.type
_entity.pdbx_description
1 polymer ?
#
loop_
_entity_poly.entity_id
_entity_poly.type
_entity_poly.pdbx_seq_one_letter_code
_entity_poly.pdbx_strand_id
1 'polypeptide(L)'
;MLATELGLAPSDNLKIIELKDLITNSDGYDEEFVKDVLNVIVEERTTEKQKAMELEDKQKAVAVAQQQEREFELEKLRIQLEMQKLSQAPVIAVCADTGASHTIAGEKLFKFLQEHGITFTNKVISFMMADGIRQTITALRTVVDLYIEGKVIPTEFLVLPEAKGNKTLLGLDFLNAAGIVLDVQGRKWHFSENPRKQYIFFKKT
;
A
#
# COMPACT_ATOMS: atom_id res chain seq x y z
N MET A 1 59.15 4.17 6.19
CA MET A 1 59.62 2.77 6.17
C MET A 1 60.87 2.64 5.33
N LEU A 2 60.85 2.87 4.01
CA LEU A 2 62.04 2.69 3.14
C LEU A 2 63.30 3.53 3.53
N ALA A 3 63.15 4.85 3.80
CA ALA A 3 64.30 5.68 4.19
C ALA A 3 64.89 5.28 5.56
N THR A 4 64.05 4.80 6.47
CA THR A 4 64.44 4.30 7.79
C THR A 4 65.13 2.95 7.71
N GLU A 5 64.67 2.07 6.80
CA GLU A 5 65.30 0.78 6.49
C GLU A 5 66.67 0.93 5.82
N LEU A 6 66.89 2.03 5.08
CA LEU A 6 68.20 2.43 4.54
C LEU A 6 69.10 3.16 5.56
N GLY A 7 68.68 3.28 6.82
CA GLY A 7 69.46 3.94 7.88
C GLY A 7 69.52 5.47 7.78
N LEU A 8 68.67 6.09 6.95
CA LEU A 8 68.58 7.54 6.80
C LEU A 8 67.58 8.10 7.83
N ALA A 9 67.87 9.28 8.38
CA ALA A 9 67.01 10.01 9.32
C ALA A 9 66.37 11.22 8.59
N PRO A 10 65.18 11.07 7.99
CA PRO A 10 64.54 12.15 7.28
C PRO A 10 63.90 13.12 8.28
N SER A 11 64.09 14.42 8.09
CA SER A 11 63.38 15.45 8.85
C SER A 11 61.99 15.70 8.25
N ASP A 12 60.99 15.95 9.10
CA ASP A 12 59.57 16.12 8.73
C ASP A 12 59.29 17.28 7.76
N ASN A 13 60.28 18.17 7.53
CA ASN A 13 60.17 19.35 6.67
C ASN A 13 60.85 19.20 5.30
N LEU A 14 61.40 18.02 4.95
CA LEU A 14 62.03 17.83 3.63
C LEU A 14 60.99 17.90 2.51
N LYS A 15 61.34 18.61 1.44
CA LYS A 15 60.55 18.54 0.20
C LYS A 15 60.75 17.17 -0.44
N ILE A 16 59.70 16.67 -1.12
CA ILE A 16 59.71 15.37 -1.80
C ILE A 16 60.92 15.21 -2.74
N ILE A 17 61.34 16.30 -3.39
CA ILE A 17 62.47 16.32 -4.32
C ILE A 17 63.80 16.11 -3.57
N GLU A 18 63.97 16.78 -2.44
CA GLU A 18 65.17 16.68 -1.59
C GLU A 18 65.27 15.28 -0.96
N LEU A 19 64.13 14.68 -0.60
CA LEU A 19 64.05 13.33 -0.07
C LEU A 19 64.42 12.28 -1.13
N LYS A 20 63.93 12.46 -2.37
CA LYS A 20 64.25 11.60 -3.51
C LYS A 20 65.76 11.62 -3.78
N ASP A 21 66.35 12.81 -3.85
CA ASP A 21 67.78 12.96 -4.11
C ASP A 21 68.65 12.37 -2.99
N LEU A 22 68.22 12.46 -1.73
CA LEU A 22 68.91 11.84 -0.58
C LEU A 22 68.92 10.31 -0.65
N ILE A 23 67.81 9.70 -1.11
CA ILE A 23 67.66 8.25 -1.21
C ILE A 23 68.42 7.69 -2.42
N THR A 24 68.32 8.34 -3.59
CA THR A 24 68.96 7.84 -4.82
C THR A 24 70.47 8.05 -4.88
N ASN A 25 71.03 8.98 -4.09
CA ASN A 25 72.47 9.18 -3.98
C ASN A 25 73.12 8.39 -2.84
N SER A 26 72.35 7.55 -2.14
CA SER A 26 72.89 6.68 -1.09
C SER A 26 73.68 5.52 -1.71
N ASP A 27 74.87 5.22 -1.17
CA ASP A 27 75.70 4.09 -1.60
C ASP A 27 75.01 2.71 -1.44
N GLY A 28 73.96 2.64 -0.62
CA GLY A 28 73.16 1.42 -0.40
C GLY A 28 71.89 1.35 -1.24
N TYR A 29 71.70 2.28 -2.19
CA TYR A 29 70.53 2.30 -3.05
C TYR A 29 70.65 1.25 -4.17
N ASP A 30 69.73 0.29 -4.16
CA ASP A 30 69.54 -0.69 -5.24
C ASP A 30 68.17 -0.46 -5.89
N GLU A 31 68.20 -0.08 -7.16
CA GLU A 31 67.00 0.26 -7.92
C GLU A 31 66.08 -0.95 -8.12
N GLU A 32 66.64 -2.16 -8.30
CA GLU A 32 65.88 -3.39 -8.53
C GLU A 32 65.23 -3.84 -7.22
N PHE A 33 65.99 -3.81 -6.12
CA PHE A 33 65.47 -4.07 -4.78
C PHE A 33 64.35 -3.09 -4.38
N VAL A 34 64.54 -1.78 -4.63
CA VAL A 34 63.52 -0.76 -4.29
C VAL A 34 62.26 -0.91 -5.15
N LYS A 35 62.39 -1.29 -6.43
CA LYS A 35 61.24 -1.60 -7.30
C LYS A 35 60.45 -2.80 -6.78
N ASP A 36 61.12 -3.87 -6.36
CA ASP A 36 60.47 -5.06 -5.82
C ASP A 36 59.73 -4.76 -4.52
N VAL A 37 60.36 -4.03 -3.60
CA VAL A 37 59.70 -3.58 -2.35
C VAL A 37 58.49 -2.69 -2.65
N LEU A 38 58.59 -1.78 -3.62
CA LEU A 38 57.48 -0.93 -4.02
C LEU A 38 56.32 -1.72 -4.65
N ASN A 39 56.63 -2.71 -5.50
CA ASN A 39 55.63 -3.56 -6.14
C ASN A 39 54.82 -4.34 -5.10
N VAL A 40 55.48 -4.93 -4.10
CA VAL A 40 54.82 -5.63 -3.00
C VAL A 40 53.88 -4.69 -2.23
N ILE A 41 54.33 -3.47 -1.90
CA ILE A 41 53.50 -2.48 -1.20
C ILE A 41 52.28 -2.06 -2.04
N VAL A 42 52.46 -1.91 -3.35
CA VAL A 42 51.36 -1.55 -4.27
C VAL A 42 50.36 -2.69 -4.37
N GLU A 43 50.82 -3.93 -4.54
CA GLU A 43 49.96 -5.12 -4.57
C GLU A 43 49.17 -5.29 -3.26
N GLU A 44 49.81 -5.10 -2.11
CA GLU A 44 49.16 -5.20 -0.81
C GLU A 44 48.05 -4.14 -0.67
N ARG A 45 48.36 -2.86 -0.95
CA ARG A 45 47.40 -1.75 -0.86
C ARG A 45 46.25 -1.84 -1.86
N THR A 46 46.52 -2.34 -3.07
CA THR A 46 45.47 -2.56 -4.08
C THR A 46 44.55 -3.70 -3.66
N THR A 47 45.10 -4.78 -3.13
CA THR A 47 44.33 -5.92 -2.60
C THR A 47 43.47 -5.52 -1.41
N GLU A 48 43.99 -4.72 -0.47
CA GLU A 48 43.23 -4.21 0.67
C GLU A 48 42.07 -3.30 0.23
N LYS A 49 42.31 -2.39 -0.72
CA LYS A 49 41.25 -1.55 -1.28
C LYS A 49 40.17 -2.38 -1.97
N GLN A 50 40.56 -3.39 -2.74
CA GLN A 50 39.62 -4.27 -3.43
C GLN A 50 38.76 -5.05 -2.42
N LYS A 51 39.37 -5.59 -1.36
CA LYS A 51 38.65 -6.27 -0.26
C LYS A 51 37.69 -5.33 0.47
N ALA A 52 38.10 -4.08 0.72
CA ALA A 52 37.25 -3.09 1.37
C ALA A 52 36.03 -2.73 0.50
N MET A 53 36.24 -2.53 -0.80
CA MET A 53 35.17 -2.26 -1.76
C MET A 53 34.19 -3.45 -1.86
N GLU A 54 34.70 -4.68 -1.97
CA GLU A 54 33.86 -5.89 -1.99
C GLU A 54 33.07 -6.08 -0.69
N LEU A 55 33.65 -5.72 0.46
CA LEU A 55 32.96 -5.80 1.74
C LEU A 55 31.82 -4.79 1.80
N GLU A 56 32.05 -3.56 1.34
CA GLU A 56 31.03 -2.51 1.27
C GLU A 56 29.89 -2.90 0.32
N ASP A 57 30.20 -3.46 -0.85
CA ASP A 57 29.20 -3.94 -1.81
C ASP A 57 28.39 -5.11 -1.25
N LYS A 58 29.03 -6.05 -0.56
CA LYS A 58 28.33 -7.13 0.16
C LYS A 58 27.43 -6.59 1.26
N GLN A 59 27.89 -5.62 2.04
CA GLN A 59 27.08 -4.98 3.09
C GLN A 59 25.87 -4.25 2.50
N LYS A 60 26.05 -3.52 1.39
CA LYS A 60 24.95 -2.88 0.66
C LYS A 60 23.95 -3.92 0.15
N ALA A 61 24.42 -5.00 -0.47
CA ALA A 61 23.57 -6.07 -0.97
C ALA A 61 22.75 -6.72 0.16
N VAL A 62 23.37 -6.97 1.32
CA VAL A 62 22.70 -7.50 2.51
C VAL A 62 21.66 -6.51 3.04
N ALA A 63 21.99 -5.22 3.13
CA ALA A 63 21.07 -4.19 3.59
C ALA A 63 19.84 -4.06 2.68
N VAL A 64 20.04 -4.13 1.36
CA VAL A 64 18.97 -4.13 0.36
C VAL A 64 18.08 -5.36 0.51
N ALA A 65 18.67 -6.56 0.63
CA ALA A 65 17.90 -7.79 0.81
C ALA A 65 17.06 -7.77 2.10
N GLN A 66 17.65 -7.30 3.21
CA GLN A 66 16.93 -7.14 4.47
C GLN A 66 15.82 -6.08 4.39
N GLN A 67 16.01 -5.01 3.62
CA GLN A 67 14.98 -4.01 3.41
C GLN A 67 13.82 -4.60 2.60
N GLN A 68 14.10 -5.33 1.53
CA GLN A 68 13.07 -6.02 0.74
C GLN A 68 12.29 -7.03 1.57
N GLU A 69 12.96 -7.78 2.44
CA GLU A 69 12.30 -8.72 3.35
C GLU A 69 11.39 -8.01 4.35
N ARG A 70 11.82 -6.88 4.92
CA ARG A 70 10.98 -6.04 5.79
C ARG A 70 9.77 -5.48 5.05
N GLU A 71 9.95 -4.98 3.83
CA GLU A 71 8.86 -4.47 3.00
C GLU A 71 7.84 -5.57 2.68
N PHE A 72 8.31 -6.77 2.37
CA PHE A 72 7.45 -7.93 2.14
C PHE A 72 6.64 -8.33 3.37
N GLU A 73 7.28 -8.40 4.56
CA GLU A 73 6.58 -8.71 5.80
C GLU A 73 5.59 -7.61 6.21
N LEU A 74 5.91 -6.33 5.98
CA LEU A 74 4.97 -5.23 6.18
C LEU A 74 3.75 -5.34 5.26
N GLU A 75 3.95 -5.69 3.99
CA GLU A 75 2.84 -5.86 3.05
C GLU A 75 1.95 -7.06 3.43
N LYS A 76 2.55 -8.15 3.88
CA LYS A 76 1.81 -9.31 4.41
C LYS A 76 0.96 -8.94 5.63
N LEU A 77 1.51 -8.19 6.59
CA LEU A 77 0.78 -7.68 7.75
C LEU A 77 -0.35 -6.73 7.33
N ARG A 78 -0.11 -5.85 6.36
CA ARG A 78 -1.13 -4.95 5.80
C ARG A 78 -2.30 -5.74 5.22
N ILE A 79 -2.02 -6.74 4.38
CA ILE A 79 -3.05 -7.59 3.77
C ILE A 79 -3.84 -8.34 4.85
N GLN A 80 -3.17 -8.91 5.86
CA GLN A 80 -3.84 -9.57 6.98
C GLN A 80 -4.80 -8.63 7.72
N LEU A 81 -4.36 -7.40 8.00
CA LEU A 81 -5.19 -6.40 8.67
C LEU A 81 -6.40 -6.00 7.81
N GLU A 82 -6.21 -5.88 6.51
CA GLU A 82 -7.29 -5.57 5.56
C GLU A 82 -8.33 -6.70 5.48
N MET A 83 -7.88 -7.96 5.46
CA MET A 83 -8.78 -9.12 5.55
C MET A 83 -9.53 -9.16 6.90
N GLN A 84 -8.86 -8.82 8.00
CA GLN A 84 -9.51 -8.75 9.32
C GLN A 84 -10.58 -7.65 9.35
N LYS A 85 -10.32 -6.48 8.77
CA LYS A 85 -11.34 -5.41 8.64
C LYS A 85 -12.54 -5.88 7.84
N LEU A 86 -12.32 -6.59 6.72
CA LEU A 86 -13.42 -7.13 5.92
C LEU A 86 -14.23 -8.20 6.68
N SER A 87 -13.56 -9.01 7.51
CA SER A 87 -14.24 -10.01 8.35
C SER A 87 -15.09 -9.40 9.47
N GLN A 88 -14.75 -8.21 9.93
CA GLN A 88 -15.49 -7.46 10.95
C GLN A 88 -16.52 -6.50 10.34
N ALA A 89 -16.52 -6.31 9.02
CA ALA A 89 -17.52 -5.50 8.35
C ALA A 89 -18.92 -6.10 8.61
N PRO A 90 -19.92 -5.28 8.98
CA PRO A 90 -21.24 -5.79 9.31
C PRO A 90 -21.89 -6.39 8.05
N VAL A 91 -22.30 -7.65 8.14
CA VAL A 91 -23.16 -8.25 7.12
C VAL A 91 -24.58 -7.77 7.38
N ILE A 92 -25.09 -6.91 6.49
CA ILE A 92 -26.42 -6.32 6.62
C ILE A 92 -27.31 -6.93 5.54
N ALA A 93 -28.45 -7.49 5.95
CA ALA A 93 -29.48 -7.88 5.02
C ALA A 93 -30.17 -6.63 4.45
N VAL A 94 -30.14 -6.50 3.13
CA VAL A 94 -30.72 -5.40 2.36
C VAL A 94 -31.86 -5.92 1.48
N CYS A 95 -32.78 -5.04 1.09
CA CYS A 95 -33.81 -5.36 0.11
C CYS A 95 -33.46 -4.71 -1.23
N ALA A 96 -33.50 -5.49 -2.32
CA ALA A 96 -33.50 -4.94 -3.67
C ALA A 96 -34.90 -4.42 -3.98
N ASP A 97 -35.04 -3.14 -4.30
CA ASP A 97 -36.31 -2.48 -4.54
C ASP A 97 -36.30 -1.77 -5.90
N THR A 98 -36.84 -2.44 -6.92
CA THR A 98 -36.95 -1.88 -8.28
C THR A 98 -37.99 -0.76 -8.38
N GLY A 99 -38.85 -0.59 -7.37
CA GLY A 99 -39.81 0.52 -7.28
C GLY A 99 -39.16 1.80 -6.74
N ALA A 100 -38.02 1.70 -6.06
CA ALA A 100 -37.27 2.83 -5.55
C ALA A 100 -36.27 3.35 -6.58
N SER A 101 -36.28 4.66 -6.83
CA SER A 101 -35.29 5.28 -7.72
C SER A 101 -33.92 5.42 -7.04
N HIS A 102 -33.90 5.57 -5.71
CA HIS A 102 -32.71 5.84 -4.92
C HIS A 102 -32.51 4.80 -3.83
N THR A 103 -31.25 4.60 -3.46
CA THR A 103 -30.84 3.75 -2.36
C THR A 103 -31.03 4.44 -1.00
N ILE A 104 -31.75 3.78 -0.10
CA ILE A 104 -32.15 4.31 1.22
C ILE A 104 -31.52 3.49 2.34
N ALA A 105 -30.86 4.16 3.28
CA ALA A 105 -30.29 3.50 4.45
C ALA A 105 -31.37 3.24 5.52
N GLY A 106 -31.41 2.01 6.02
CA GLY A 106 -32.22 1.64 7.17
C GLY A 106 -31.67 2.19 8.48
N GLU A 107 -32.51 2.32 9.50
CA GLU A 107 -32.12 2.80 10.84
C GLU A 107 -30.87 2.09 11.39
N LYS A 108 -30.78 0.77 11.21
CA LYS A 108 -29.63 -0.02 11.69
C LYS A 108 -28.31 0.34 11.00
N LEU A 109 -28.34 0.50 9.66
CA LEU A 109 -27.17 0.91 8.89
C LEU A 109 -26.80 2.34 9.26
N PHE A 110 -27.78 3.23 9.41
CA PHE A 110 -27.53 4.61 9.80
C PHE A 110 -26.81 4.72 11.15
N LYS A 111 -27.31 4.05 12.20
CA LYS A 111 -26.65 4.03 13.52
C LYS A 111 -25.23 3.46 13.45
N PHE A 112 -25.05 2.35 12.73
CA PHE A 112 -23.74 1.76 12.53
C PHE A 112 -22.75 2.76 11.90
N LEU A 113 -23.16 3.47 10.84
CA LEU A 113 -22.32 4.47 10.18
C LEU A 113 -21.99 5.65 11.11
N GLN A 114 -22.95 6.08 11.95
CA GLN A 114 -22.71 7.12 12.96
C GLN A 114 -21.70 6.68 14.02
N GLU A 115 -21.83 5.46 14.54
CA GLU A 115 -20.90 4.89 15.53
C GLU A 115 -19.46 4.78 15.00
N HIS A 116 -19.30 4.63 13.69
CA HIS A 116 -18.00 4.56 13.01
C HIS A 116 -17.52 5.92 12.48
N GLY A 117 -18.17 7.03 12.86
CA GLY A 117 -17.72 8.39 12.55
C GLY A 117 -17.91 8.82 11.10
N ILE A 118 -18.77 8.14 10.33
CA ILE A 118 -19.08 8.52 8.95
C ILE A 118 -19.85 9.85 8.95
N THR A 119 -19.41 10.78 8.09
CA THR A 119 -20.04 12.09 7.95
C THR A 119 -21.21 12.06 6.97
N PHE A 120 -22.15 12.97 7.20
CA PHE A 120 -23.36 13.11 6.41
C PHE A 120 -23.51 14.55 5.93
N THR A 121 -24.07 14.71 4.74
CA THR A 121 -24.39 16.01 4.14
C THR A 121 -25.89 16.13 3.93
N ASN A 122 -26.45 17.33 4.11
CA ASN A 122 -27.87 17.55 3.84
C ASN A 122 -28.11 17.56 2.32
N LYS A 123 -29.15 16.85 1.89
CA LYS A 123 -29.62 16.85 0.50
C LYS A 123 -31.13 16.99 0.50
N VAL A 124 -31.61 18.07 -0.13
CA VAL A 124 -33.04 18.23 -0.39
C VAL A 124 -33.40 17.29 -1.54
N ILE A 125 -34.31 16.36 -1.27
CA ILE A 125 -34.80 15.39 -2.25
C ILE A 125 -36.30 15.58 -2.41
N SER A 126 -36.75 15.50 -3.66
CA SER A 126 -38.16 15.44 -3.99
C SER A 126 -38.45 14.06 -4.56
N PHE A 127 -39.36 13.33 -3.91
CA PHE A 127 -39.81 12.04 -4.41
C PHE A 127 -41.33 11.99 -4.46
N MET A 128 -41.82 11.18 -5.38
CA MET A 128 -43.22 10.82 -5.45
C MET A 128 -43.42 9.59 -4.60
N MET A 129 -44.27 9.71 -3.58
CA MET A 129 -44.70 8.60 -2.76
C MET A 129 -45.63 7.68 -3.57
N ALA A 130 -45.85 6.45 -3.09
CA ALA A 130 -46.71 5.49 -3.77
C ALA A 130 -48.18 5.95 -3.91
N ASP A 131 -48.59 6.95 -3.12
CA ASP A 131 -49.90 7.62 -3.20
C ASP A 131 -49.98 8.68 -4.30
N GLY A 132 -48.90 8.89 -5.07
CA GLY A 132 -48.81 9.91 -6.11
C GLY A 132 -48.51 11.32 -5.59
N ILE A 133 -48.39 11.50 -4.27
CA ILE A 133 -48.09 12.79 -3.65
C ILE A 133 -46.58 13.04 -3.77
N ARG A 134 -46.22 14.21 -4.30
CA ARG A 134 -44.84 14.67 -4.30
C ARG A 134 -44.53 15.30 -2.94
N GLN A 135 -43.57 14.71 -2.24
CA GLN A 135 -43.02 15.27 -1.01
C GLN A 135 -41.61 15.75 -1.26
N THR A 136 -41.26 16.87 -0.65
CA THR A 136 -39.90 17.39 -0.61
C THR A 136 -39.44 17.31 0.82
N ILE A 137 -38.35 16.58 1.05
CA ILE A 137 -37.77 16.42 2.37
C ILE A 137 -36.27 16.68 2.33
N THR A 138 -35.71 17.07 3.47
CA THR A 138 -34.27 17.15 3.67
C THR A 138 -33.79 15.80 4.21
N ALA A 139 -33.11 15.04 3.36
CA ALA A 139 -32.46 13.79 3.73
C ALA A 139 -30.98 14.04 4.07
N LEU A 140 -30.40 13.10 4.81
CA LEU A 140 -28.94 13.01 4.94
C LEU A 140 -28.40 12.16 3.80
N ARG A 141 -27.23 12.51 3.31
CA ARG A 141 -26.54 11.85 2.22
C ARG A 141 -25.14 11.45 2.66
N THR A 142 -24.75 10.22 2.37
CA THR A 142 -23.37 9.72 2.50
C THR A 142 -23.04 8.76 1.36
N VAL A 143 -21.76 8.46 1.16
CA VAL A 143 -21.29 7.47 0.18
C VAL A 143 -20.53 6.38 0.93
N VAL A 144 -20.93 5.13 0.72
CA VAL A 144 -20.35 3.96 1.40
C VAL A 144 -20.02 2.91 0.36
N ASP A 145 -18.84 2.30 0.49
CA ASP A 145 -18.42 1.18 -0.35
C ASP A 145 -19.15 -0.11 0.07
N LEU A 146 -19.93 -0.66 -0.85
CA LEU A 146 -20.59 -1.95 -0.66
C LEU A 146 -19.77 -3.08 -1.28
N TYR A 147 -19.43 -4.06 -0.44
CA TYR A 147 -18.74 -5.28 -0.85
C TYR A 147 -19.76 -6.37 -1.12
N ILE A 148 -19.89 -6.76 -2.39
CA ILE A 148 -20.84 -7.78 -2.85
C ILE A 148 -20.13 -8.74 -3.78
N GLU A 149 -19.99 -9.98 -3.35
CA GLU A 149 -19.55 -11.09 -4.20
C GLU A 149 -18.22 -10.86 -4.95
N GLY A 150 -17.29 -10.16 -4.28
CA GLY A 150 -15.96 -9.82 -4.81
C GLY A 150 -15.89 -8.48 -5.55
N LYS A 151 -16.98 -7.73 -5.60
CA LYS A 151 -17.01 -6.36 -6.14
C LYS A 151 -17.17 -5.32 -5.04
N VAL A 152 -16.51 -4.19 -5.21
CA VAL A 152 -16.68 -2.99 -4.39
C VAL A 152 -17.45 -1.96 -5.20
N ILE A 153 -18.59 -1.52 -4.69
CA ILE A 153 -19.47 -0.57 -5.37
C ILE A 153 -19.69 0.64 -4.46
N PRO A 154 -19.05 1.79 -4.77
CA PRO A 154 -19.32 3.04 -4.07
C PRO A 154 -20.78 3.42 -4.26
N THR A 155 -21.52 3.48 -3.16
CA THR A 155 -22.98 3.62 -3.18
C THR A 155 -23.40 4.84 -2.40
N GLU A 156 -24.16 5.73 -3.05
CA GLU A 156 -24.80 6.84 -2.36
C GLU A 156 -26.00 6.33 -1.56
N PHE A 157 -26.01 6.61 -0.26
CA PHE A 157 -27.13 6.35 0.62
C PHE A 157 -27.82 7.65 1.00
N LEU A 158 -29.14 7.67 0.83
CA LEU A 158 -29.99 8.66 1.47
C LEU A 158 -30.51 8.08 2.79
N VAL A 159 -30.44 8.86 3.85
CA VAL A 159 -31.00 8.53 5.16
C VAL A 159 -32.13 9.50 5.45
N LEU A 160 -33.25 8.95 5.90
CA LEU A 160 -34.38 9.71 6.39
C LEU A 160 -34.36 9.61 7.93
N PRO A 161 -33.86 10.61 8.68
CA PRO A 161 -33.64 10.48 10.12
C PRO A 161 -34.91 10.16 10.92
N GLU A 162 -36.07 10.61 10.42
CA GLU A 162 -37.37 10.40 11.05
C GLU A 162 -37.94 8.98 10.81
N ALA A 163 -37.40 8.23 9.85
CA ALA A 163 -37.87 6.88 9.55
C ALA A 163 -37.31 5.88 10.57
N LYS A 164 -38.19 5.25 11.35
CA LYS A 164 -37.83 4.24 12.36
C LYS A 164 -38.18 2.84 11.89
N GLY A 165 -37.32 1.86 12.18
CA GLY A 165 -37.51 0.46 11.85
C GLY A 165 -37.47 0.13 10.35
N ASN A 166 -37.12 1.09 9.49
CA ASN A 166 -36.98 0.86 8.06
C ASN A 166 -35.77 -0.04 7.76
N LYS A 167 -35.93 -0.91 6.76
CA LYS A 167 -34.82 -1.71 6.23
C LYS A 167 -33.98 -0.88 5.28
N THR A 168 -32.73 -1.27 5.10
CA THR A 168 -31.90 -0.73 4.02
C THR A 168 -32.43 -1.24 2.67
N LEU A 169 -32.66 -0.32 1.76
CA LEU A 169 -33.21 -0.55 0.43
C LEU A 169 -32.17 -0.15 -0.62
N LEU A 170 -31.93 -1.03 -1.59
CA LEU A 170 -31.09 -0.75 -2.75
C LEU A 170 -32.01 -0.46 -3.94
N GLY A 171 -31.98 0.79 -4.40
CA GLY A 171 -32.82 1.26 -5.48
C GLY A 171 -32.23 0.99 -6.86
N LEU A 172 -32.90 1.49 -7.89
CA LEU A 172 -32.46 1.37 -9.28
C LEU A 172 -31.10 2.02 -9.52
N ASP A 173 -30.76 3.11 -8.83
CA ASP A 173 -29.44 3.75 -8.89
C ASP A 173 -28.31 2.73 -8.66
N PHE A 174 -28.40 1.98 -7.57
CA PHE A 174 -27.45 0.94 -7.22
C PHE A 174 -27.56 -0.27 -8.14
N LEU A 175 -28.78 -0.80 -8.37
CA LEU A 175 -28.97 -2.01 -9.17
C LEU A 175 -28.41 -1.84 -10.59
N ASN A 176 -28.61 -0.66 -11.18
CA ASN A 176 -28.05 -0.31 -12.49
C ASN A 176 -26.52 -0.15 -12.44
N ALA A 177 -26.00 0.59 -11.45
CA ALA A 177 -24.55 0.78 -11.31
C ALA A 177 -23.80 -0.54 -11.08
N ALA A 178 -24.41 -1.46 -10.34
CA ALA A 178 -23.89 -2.80 -10.10
C ALA A 178 -24.08 -3.77 -11.27
N GLY A 179 -24.94 -3.41 -12.24
CA GLY A 179 -25.32 -4.27 -13.34
C GLY A 179 -26.01 -5.55 -12.85
N ILE A 180 -26.89 -5.46 -11.85
CA ILE A 180 -27.60 -6.60 -11.26
C ILE A 180 -28.80 -6.97 -12.12
N VAL A 181 -28.96 -8.26 -12.38
CA VAL A 181 -30.14 -8.84 -13.02
C VAL A 181 -30.85 -9.74 -12.01
N LEU A 182 -32.15 -9.52 -11.86
CA LEU A 182 -33.01 -10.26 -10.93
C LEU A 182 -33.84 -11.30 -11.70
N ASP A 183 -33.62 -12.57 -11.41
CA ASP A 183 -34.49 -13.67 -11.83
C ASP A 183 -35.48 -13.97 -10.70
N VAL A 184 -36.64 -13.31 -10.77
CA VAL A 184 -37.69 -13.43 -9.76
C VAL A 184 -38.28 -14.85 -9.74
N GLN A 185 -38.45 -15.48 -10.90
CA GLN A 185 -39.01 -16.82 -11.01
C GLN A 185 -38.05 -17.87 -10.43
N GLY A 186 -36.78 -17.82 -10.81
CA GLY A 186 -35.74 -18.70 -10.30
C GLY A 186 -35.28 -18.37 -8.87
N ARG A 187 -35.73 -17.24 -8.31
CA ARG A 187 -35.33 -16.69 -7.00
C ARG A 187 -33.83 -16.49 -6.90
N LYS A 188 -33.24 -15.99 -7.98
CA LYS A 188 -31.81 -15.80 -8.14
C LYS A 188 -31.50 -14.40 -8.66
N TRP A 189 -30.26 -14.02 -8.52
CA TRP A 189 -29.70 -12.86 -9.19
C TRP A 189 -28.30 -13.17 -9.71
N HIS A 190 -27.83 -12.36 -10.65
CA HIS A 190 -26.47 -12.42 -11.16
C HIS A 190 -26.02 -11.04 -11.60
N PHE A 191 -24.71 -10.87 -11.78
CA PHE A 191 -24.19 -9.72 -12.50
C PHE A 191 -24.40 -9.92 -14.00
N SER A 192 -24.76 -8.85 -14.70
CA SER A 192 -24.98 -8.82 -16.15
C SER A 192 -23.75 -9.27 -16.95
N GLU A 193 -22.55 -8.92 -16.48
CA GLU A 193 -21.28 -9.32 -17.10
C GLU A 193 -20.99 -10.83 -17.02
N ASN A 194 -21.59 -11.54 -16.06
CA ASN A 194 -21.35 -12.96 -15.85
C ASN A 194 -22.63 -13.71 -15.45
N PRO A 195 -23.55 -13.96 -16.40
CA PRO A 195 -24.83 -14.62 -16.13
C PRO A 195 -24.73 -16.06 -15.62
N ARG A 196 -23.56 -16.70 -15.80
CA ARG A 196 -23.33 -18.08 -15.35
C ARG A 196 -23.11 -18.18 -13.84
N LYS A 197 -22.60 -17.13 -13.20
CA LYS A 197 -22.42 -17.09 -11.75
C LYS A 197 -23.67 -16.51 -11.10
N GLN A 198 -24.51 -17.40 -10.58
CA GLN A 198 -25.81 -17.07 -10.00
C GLN A 198 -25.81 -17.18 -8.48
N TYR A 199 -26.58 -16.31 -7.85
CA TYR A 199 -26.74 -16.21 -6.41
C TYR A 199 -28.20 -16.33 -6.04
N ILE A 200 -28.50 -16.95 -4.89
CA ILE A 200 -29.87 -17.10 -4.41
C ILE A 200 -30.33 -15.86 -3.63
N PHE A 201 -31.62 -15.54 -3.70
CA PHE A 201 -32.18 -14.54 -2.78
C PHE A 201 -32.08 -15.05 -1.34
N PHE A 202 -31.57 -14.19 -0.45
CA PHE A 202 -31.54 -14.50 0.98
C PHE A 202 -32.96 -14.67 1.51
N LYS A 203 -33.26 -15.85 2.08
CA LYS A 203 -34.53 -16.11 2.75
C LYS A 203 -34.29 -15.96 4.25
N LYS A 204 -34.93 -14.96 4.86
CA LYS A 204 -35.02 -14.91 6.32
C LYS A 204 -35.96 -16.04 6.73
N THR A 205 -35.44 -17.13 7.31
CA THR A 205 -36.22 -18.11 8.08
C THR A 205 -36.84 -17.44 9.30
#